data_AF-A0A6G8ARQ7-F1
#
_entry.id   AF-A0A6G8ARQ7-F1
#
_cell.length_a   1.000
_cell.length_b   1.000
_cell.length_c   1.000
_cell.angle_alpha   90.00
_cell.angle_beta   90.00
_cell.angle_gamma   90.00
#
_symmetry.space_group_name_H-M   'P 1'
#
loop_
_entity.id
_entity.type
_entity.pdbx_description
1 polymer ?
#
loop_
_entity_poly.entity_id
_entity_poly.type
_entity_poly.pdbx_seq_one_letter_code
_entity_poly.pdbx_strand_id
1 'polypeptide(L)'
;MYENFNYLDDRVDKQLKHYKKKTTWLKISYSLLFFIQVFAAAALPLVTLLSDEIAKNVIISLVGVTILICQLLFSTINFKEQIQESKDIIYYMETEKYLYLNHSGKYAQKNTEEITDLFVGEIERTFNNFTKKNIRPKRKRDIEFS
;
A
#
# COMPACT_ATOMS: atom_id res chain seq x y z
N MET A 1 10.87 32.55 15.14
CA MET A 1 9.97 32.90 14.04
C MET A 1 10.28 31.91 12.92
N TYR A 2 9.35 31.00 12.58
CA TYR A 2 9.61 29.93 11.61
C TYR A 2 9.68 30.51 10.19
N GLU A 3 10.82 31.08 9.83
CA GLU A 3 11.04 31.76 8.53
C GLU A 3 11.39 30.78 7.39
N ASN A 4 11.58 29.48 7.69
CA ASN A 4 12.05 28.46 6.74
C ASN A 4 11.10 27.27 6.54
N PHE A 5 9.88 27.28 7.11
CA PHE A 5 8.97 26.15 6.95
C PHE A 5 8.09 26.34 5.72
N ASN A 6 8.46 25.70 4.61
CA ASN A 6 7.57 25.63 3.46
C ASN A 6 6.69 24.39 3.64
N TYR A 7 5.47 24.60 4.14
CA TYR A 7 4.52 23.51 4.42
C TYR A 7 4.30 22.59 3.19
N LEU A 8 4.32 23.14 1.97
CA LEU A 8 4.21 22.36 0.75
C LEU A 8 5.37 21.37 0.58
N ASP A 9 6.61 21.85 0.70
CA ASP A 9 7.80 21.04 0.44
C ASP A 9 8.10 20.11 1.62
N ASP A 10 8.05 20.65 2.84
CA ASP A 10 8.47 19.95 4.06
C ASP A 10 7.47 18.90 4.52
N ARG A 11 6.17 19.13 4.25
CA ARG A 11 5.09 18.24 4.68
C ARG A 11 4.48 17.48 3.52
N VAL A 12 3.89 18.18 2.55
CA VAL A 12 3.07 17.56 1.50
C VAL A 12 3.94 16.72 0.57
N ASP A 13 5.04 17.27 0.06
CA ASP A 13 5.90 16.55 -0.88
C ASP A 13 6.66 15.39 -0.22
N LYS A 14 7.06 15.56 1.06
CA LYS A 14 7.64 14.48 1.85
C LYS A 14 6.65 13.32 2.04
N GLN A 15 5.39 13.60 2.36
CA GLN A 15 4.35 12.58 2.46
C GLN A 15 4.07 11.91 1.12
N LEU A 16 3.96 12.71 0.05
CA LEU A 16 3.76 12.21 -1.31
C LEU A 16 4.87 11.22 -1.70
N LYS A 17 6.13 11.59 -1.45
CA LYS A 17 7.29 10.74 -1.71
C LYS A 17 7.27 9.47 -0.87
N HIS A 18 6.86 9.56 0.40
CA HIS A 18 6.72 8.39 1.27
C HIS A 18 5.69 7.40 0.70
N TYR A 19 4.48 7.84 0.36
CA TYR A 19 3.44 6.96 -0.15
C TYR A 19 3.76 6.42 -1.55
N LYS A 20 4.40 7.22 -2.41
CA LYS A 20 4.92 6.74 -3.70
C LYS A 20 5.93 5.61 -3.50
N LYS A 21 6.93 5.81 -2.62
CA LYS A 21 7.93 4.79 -2.28
C LYS A 21 7.29 3.54 -1.68
N LYS A 22 6.35 3.70 -0.74
CA LYS A 22 5.60 2.61 -0.12
C LYS A 22 4.86 1.78 -1.16
N THR A 23 4.17 2.43 -2.09
CA THR A 23 3.44 1.76 -3.17
C THR A 23 4.37 0.95 -4.07
N THR A 24 5.52 1.52 -4.46
CA THR A 24 6.53 0.81 -5.25
C THR A 24 7.07 -0.40 -4.51
N TRP A 25 7.41 -0.24 -3.22
CA TRP A 25 7.92 -1.34 -2.41
C TRP A 25 6.89 -2.47 -2.28
N LEU A 26 5.61 -2.15 -2.00
CA LEU A 26 4.54 -3.13 -1.93
C LEU A 26 4.35 -3.89 -3.25
N LYS A 27 4.44 -3.21 -4.40
CA LYS A 27 4.35 -3.85 -5.72
C LYS A 27 5.52 -4.82 -5.94
N ILE A 28 6.75 -4.39 -5.64
CA ILE A 28 7.94 -5.23 -5.78
C ILE A 28 7.84 -6.46 -4.89
N SER A 29 7.50 -6.28 -3.61
CA SER A 29 7.34 -7.38 -2.65
C SER A 29 6.25 -8.35 -3.09
N TYR A 30 5.11 -7.84 -3.57
CA TYR A 30 4.03 -8.66 -4.13
C TYR A 30 4.52 -9.49 -5.31
N SER A 31 5.17 -8.86 -6.29
CA SER A 31 5.71 -9.54 -7.47
C SER A 31 6.74 -10.60 -7.09
N LEU A 32 7.65 -10.29 -6.17
CA LEU A 32 8.69 -11.22 -5.72
C LEU A 32 8.08 -12.47 -5.06
N LEU A 33 7.15 -12.29 -4.11
CA LEU A 33 6.44 -13.40 -3.47
C LEU A 33 5.65 -14.24 -4.48
N PHE A 34 5.03 -13.57 -5.46
CA PHE A 34 4.24 -14.24 -6.49
C PHE A 34 5.13 -15.09 -7.39
N PHE A 35 6.28 -14.56 -7.82
CA PHE A 35 7.26 -15.33 -8.59
C PHE A 35 7.76 -16.54 -7.80
N ILE A 36 8.14 -16.38 -6.53
CA ILE A 36 8.58 -17.51 -5.69
C ILE A 36 7.51 -18.59 -5.61
N GLN A 37 6.24 -18.21 -5.39
CA GLN A 37 5.13 -19.16 -5.32
C GLN A 37 4.90 -19.88 -6.65
N VAL A 38 4.94 -19.16 -7.78
CA VAL A 38 4.74 -19.75 -9.11
C VAL A 38 5.89 -20.67 -9.48
N PHE A 39 7.15 -20.29 -9.21
CA PHE A 39 8.30 -21.16 -9.44
C PHE A 39 8.23 -22.44 -8.60
N ALA A 40 7.85 -22.31 -7.32
CA ALA A 40 7.65 -23.45 -6.43
C ALA A 40 6.56 -24.40 -6.96
N ALA A 41 5.41 -23.86 -7.39
CA ALA A 41 4.32 -24.65 -7.95
C ALA A 41 4.71 -25.32 -9.29
N ALA A 42 5.42 -24.60 -10.16
CA ALA A 42 5.90 -25.11 -11.45
C ALA A 42 7.01 -26.17 -11.30
N ALA A 43 7.70 -26.21 -10.17
CA ALA A 43 8.71 -27.23 -9.88
C ALA A 43 8.09 -28.59 -9.49
N LEU A 44 6.85 -28.63 -8.98
CA LEU A 44 6.20 -29.86 -8.53
C LEU A 44 6.18 -30.98 -9.59
N PRO A 45 5.81 -30.73 -10.87
CA PRO A 45 5.86 -31.77 -11.92
C PRO A 45 7.27 -32.27 -12.24
N LEU A 46 8.32 -31.48 -12.00
CA LEU A 46 9.70 -31.94 -12.19
C LEU A 46 10.12 -32.91 -11.08
N VAL A 47 9.66 -32.66 -9.85
CA VAL A 47 9.94 -33.52 -8.69
C VAL A 47 9.31 -34.90 -8.85
N THR A 48 8.18 -35.02 -9.58
CA THR A 48 7.55 -36.32 -9.84
C THR A 48 8.38 -37.26 -10.73
N LEU A 49 9.38 -36.74 -11.45
CA LEU A 49 10.28 -37.55 -12.28
C LEU A 49 11.41 -38.22 -11.49
N LEU A 50 11.58 -37.89 -10.20
CA LEU A 50 12.59 -38.50 -9.35
C LEU A 50 12.24 -39.97 -9.04
N SER A 51 13.25 -40.83 -9.16
CA SER A 51 13.11 -42.27 -8.95
C SER A 51 13.02 -42.66 -7.47
N ASP A 52 13.63 -41.86 -6.58
CA ASP A 52 13.62 -42.09 -5.14
C ASP A 52 12.33 -41.55 -4.50
N GLU A 53 11.51 -42.44 -3.96
CA GLU A 53 10.22 -42.11 -3.35
C GLU A 53 10.33 -41.28 -2.07
N ILE A 54 11.35 -41.53 -1.26
CA ILE A 54 11.53 -40.82 0.02
C ILE A 54 11.97 -39.40 -0.26
N ALA A 55 12.97 -39.23 -1.13
CA ALA A 55 13.44 -37.92 -1.56
C ALA A 55 12.32 -37.10 -2.23
N LYS A 56 11.54 -37.74 -3.12
CA LYS A 56 10.36 -37.15 -3.78
C LYS A 56 9.36 -36.60 -2.76
N ASN A 57 8.96 -37.40 -1.78
CA ASN A 57 7.97 -37.00 -0.79
C ASN A 57 8.46 -35.84 0.08
N VAL A 58 9.72 -35.87 0.53
CA VAL A 58 10.32 -34.79 1.33
C VAL A 58 10.32 -33.46 0.56
N ILE A 59 10.71 -33.48 -0.73
CA ILE A 59 10.75 -32.27 -1.55
C ILE A 59 9.34 -31.72 -1.79
N ILE A 60 8.36 -32.57 -2.13
CA ILE A 60 6.97 -32.16 -2.34
C ILE A 60 6.40 -31.50 -1.07
N SER A 61 6.64 -32.11 0.10
CA SER A 61 6.20 -31.54 1.38
C SER A 61 6.82 -30.16 1.63
N LEU A 62 8.13 -30.00 1.38
CA LEU A 62 8.82 -28.73 1.59
C LEU A 62 8.32 -27.62 0.64
N VAL A 63 8.08 -27.97 -0.63
CA VAL A 63 7.47 -27.06 -1.61
C VAL A 63 6.05 -26.67 -1.19
N GLY A 64 5.24 -27.63 -0.75
CA GLY A 64 3.89 -27.39 -0.26
C GLY A 64 3.83 -26.43 0.93
N VAL A 65 4.72 -26.60 1.91
CA VAL A 65 4.86 -25.69 3.06
C VAL A 65 5.24 -24.29 2.60
N THR A 66 6.18 -24.18 1.65
CA THR A 66 6.62 -22.88 1.12
C THR A 66 5.48 -22.13 0.43
N ILE A 67 4.69 -22.82 -0.40
CA ILE A 67 3.50 -22.26 -1.06
C ILE A 67 2.48 -21.78 -0.02
N LEU A 68 2.22 -22.58 1.02
CA LEU A 68 1.26 -22.24 2.07
C LEU A 68 1.70 -20.99 2.86
N ILE A 69 2.99 -20.87 3.20
CA ILE A 69 3.55 -19.67 3.85
C ILE A 69 3.36 -18.44 2.95
N CYS A 70 3.66 -18.55 1.66
CA CYS A 70 3.46 -17.45 0.71
C CYS A 70 1.98 -17.02 0.68
N GLN A 71 1.06 -17.97 0.64
CA GLN A 71 -0.38 -17.71 0.63
C GLN A 71 -0.86 -17.02 1.91
N LEU A 72 -0.33 -17.43 3.07
CA LEU A 72 -0.61 -16.78 4.35
C LEU A 72 -0.11 -15.33 4.36
N LEU A 73 1.09 -15.07 3.82
CA LEU A 73 1.64 -13.72 3.70
C LEU A 73 0.77 -12.83 2.78
N PHE A 74 0.30 -13.35 1.65
CA PHE A 74 -0.61 -12.63 0.77
C PHE A 74 -1.92 -12.23 1.46
N SER A 75 -2.50 -13.15 2.24
CA SER A 75 -3.73 -12.93 3.00
C SER A 75 -3.52 -11.92 4.14
N THR A 76 -2.39 -12.00 4.83
CA THR A 76 -2.12 -11.14 6.00
C THR A 76 -1.83 -9.69 5.60
N ILE A 77 -1.01 -9.47 4.57
CA ILE A 77 -0.55 -8.12 4.23
C ILE A 77 -1.62 -7.33 3.46
N ASN A 78 -2.57 -8.01 2.79
CA ASN A 78 -3.58 -7.37 1.95
C ASN A 78 -2.96 -6.36 0.96
N PHE A 79 -1.93 -6.80 0.21
CA PHE A 79 -1.14 -5.95 -0.68
C PHE A 79 -1.99 -5.06 -1.60
N LYS A 80 -3.06 -5.63 -2.19
CA LYS A 80 -3.97 -4.90 -3.09
C LYS A 80 -4.63 -3.70 -2.40
N GLU A 81 -5.13 -3.92 -1.18
CA GLU A 81 -5.80 -2.87 -0.42
C GLU A 81 -4.82 -1.78 0.00
N GLN A 82 -3.64 -2.16 0.52
CA GLN A 82 -2.62 -1.18 0.91
C GLN A 82 -2.10 -0.35 -0.28
N ILE A 83 -1.96 -0.97 -1.45
CA ILE A 83 -1.60 -0.28 -2.68
C ILE A 83 -2.70 0.69 -3.08
N GLN A 84 -3.96 0.27 -3.03
CA GLN A 84 -5.09 1.13 -3.40
C GLN A 84 -5.21 2.33 -2.45
N GLU A 85 -5.16 2.09 -1.14
CA GLU A 85 -5.23 3.16 -0.14
C GLU A 85 -4.08 4.17 -0.32
N SER A 86 -2.87 3.69 -0.62
CA SER A 86 -1.74 4.59 -0.88
C SER A 86 -1.94 5.41 -2.16
N LYS A 87 -2.55 4.84 -3.21
CA LYS A 87 -2.90 5.59 -4.44
C LYS A 87 -3.96 6.64 -4.18
N ASP A 88 -4.99 6.30 -3.42
CA ASP A 88 -6.08 7.24 -3.09
C ASP A 88 -5.53 8.45 -2.32
N ILE A 89 -4.61 8.21 -1.37
CA ILE A 89 -3.91 9.27 -0.62
C ILE A 89 -3.07 10.15 -1.56
N ILE A 90 -2.28 9.55 -2.44
CA ILE A 90 -1.45 10.26 -3.41
C ILE A 90 -2.34 11.13 -4.31
N TYR A 91 -3.39 10.55 -4.88
CA TYR A 91 -4.31 11.24 -5.77
C TYR A 91 -4.97 12.43 -5.08
N TYR A 92 -5.45 12.25 -3.85
CA TYR A 92 -6.02 13.34 -3.07
C TYR A 92 -5.00 14.46 -2.83
N MET A 93 -3.79 14.12 -2.36
CA MET A 93 -2.75 15.11 -2.06
C MET A 93 -2.30 15.88 -3.31
N GLU A 94 -2.15 15.21 -4.46
CA GLU A 94 -1.78 15.86 -5.72
C GLU A 94 -2.90 16.77 -6.22
N THR A 95 -4.15 16.32 -6.13
CA THR A 95 -5.32 17.13 -6.52
C THR A 95 -5.44 18.36 -5.64
N GLU A 96 -5.34 18.19 -4.33
CA GLU A 96 -5.43 19.30 -3.37
C GLU A 96 -4.28 20.30 -3.56
N LYS A 97 -3.04 19.82 -3.73
CA LYS A 97 -1.88 20.67 -4.06
C LYS A 97 -2.11 21.45 -5.36
N TYR A 98 -2.63 20.79 -6.39
CA TYR A 98 -2.94 21.43 -7.67
C TYR A 98 -4.00 22.53 -7.53
N LEU A 99 -5.07 22.26 -6.76
CA LEU A 99 -6.13 23.24 -6.53
C LEU A 99 -5.62 24.46 -5.78
N TYR A 100 -4.79 24.24 -4.75
CA TYR A 100 -4.16 25.30 -3.95
C TYR A 100 -3.25 26.19 -4.81
N LEU A 101 -2.33 25.59 -5.57
CA LEU A 101 -1.35 26.32 -6.39
C LEU A 101 -2.00 27.14 -7.51
N ASN A 102 -3.11 26.66 -8.07
CA ASN A 102 -3.82 27.35 -9.15
C ASN A 102 -4.95 28.27 -8.65
N HIS A 103 -5.08 28.47 -7.34
CA HIS A 103 -6.17 29.26 -6.74
C HIS A 103 -7.55 28.89 -7.31
N SER A 104 -7.83 27.59 -7.39
CA SER A 104 -9.01 27.06 -8.09
C SER A 104 -9.93 26.28 -7.17
N GLY A 105 -11.17 26.06 -7.60
CA GLY A 105 -12.19 25.38 -6.80
C GLY A 105 -12.47 26.11 -5.49
N LYS A 106 -12.27 25.43 -4.36
CA LYS A 106 -12.50 25.96 -3.00
C LYS A 106 -11.55 27.08 -2.58
N TYR A 107 -10.53 27.38 -3.39
CA TYR A 107 -9.55 28.45 -3.15
C TYR A 107 -9.77 29.69 -4.02
N ALA A 108 -10.72 29.67 -4.96
CA ALA A 108 -10.86 30.71 -5.99
C ALA A 108 -11.37 32.07 -5.50
N GLN A 109 -12.02 32.14 -4.34
CA GLN A 109 -12.66 33.36 -3.81
C GLN A 109 -12.29 33.66 -2.35
N LYS A 110 -11.13 33.18 -1.89
CA LYS A 110 -10.69 33.30 -0.49
C LYS A 110 -9.49 34.24 -0.35
N ASN A 111 -9.35 34.84 0.82
CA ASN A 111 -8.16 35.63 1.16
C ASN A 111 -6.94 34.72 1.33
N THR A 112 -5.74 35.24 1.11
CA THR A 112 -4.48 34.46 1.14
C THR A 112 -4.28 33.67 2.44
N GLU A 113 -4.60 34.27 3.59
CA GLU A 113 -4.50 33.63 4.91
C GLU A 113 -5.53 32.49 5.08
N GLU A 114 -6.77 32.69 4.60
CA GLU A 114 -7.82 31.67 4.64
C GLU A 114 -7.52 30.49 3.70
N ILE A 115 -6.84 30.75 2.58
CA ILE A 115 -6.42 29.71 1.62
C ILE A 115 -5.39 28.79 2.28
N THR A 116 -4.38 29.35 2.97
CA THR A 116 -3.36 28.56 3.66
C THR A 116 -3.93 27.71 4.77
N ASP A 117 -4.79 28.29 5.62
CA ASP A 117 -5.38 27.58 6.75
C ASP A 117 -6.32 26.46 6.30
N LEU A 118 -7.12 26.71 5.26
CA LEU A 118 -7.99 25.70 4.68
C LEU A 118 -7.19 24.53 4.10
N PHE A 119 -6.10 24.83 3.40
CA PHE A 119 -5.24 23.81 2.79
C PHE A 119 -4.56 22.93 3.85
N VAL A 120 -3.94 23.55 4.87
CA VAL A 120 -3.32 22.82 5.98
C VAL A 120 -4.35 21.96 6.69
N GLY A 121 -5.52 22.52 6.99
CA GLY A 121 -6.63 21.82 7.64
C GLY A 121 -7.10 20.59 6.86
N GLU A 122 -7.28 20.70 5.54
CA GLU A 122 -7.75 19.59 4.70
C GLU A 122 -6.69 18.50 4.54
N ILE A 123 -5.43 18.86 4.35
CA ILE A 123 -4.32 17.90 4.30
C ILE A 123 -4.20 17.13 5.61
N GLU A 124 -4.17 17.81 6.75
CA GLU A 124 -4.02 17.14 8.05
C GLU A 124 -5.28 16.35 8.43
N ARG A 125 -6.48 16.86 8.12
CA ARG A 125 -7.73 16.10 8.34
C ARG A 125 -7.72 14.80 7.53
N THR A 126 -7.38 14.89 6.26
CA THR A 126 -7.38 13.74 5.36
C THR A 126 -6.30 12.74 5.75
N PHE A 127 -5.09 13.21 6.05
CA PHE A 127 -4.00 12.37 6.53
C PHE A 127 -4.36 11.65 7.84
N ASN A 128 -4.96 12.35 8.80
CA ASN A 128 -5.40 11.76 10.06
C ASN A 128 -6.51 10.73 9.87
N ASN A 129 -7.44 10.97 8.95
CA ASN A 129 -8.49 10.00 8.63
C ASN A 129 -7.92 8.71 8.03
N PHE A 130 -7.00 8.82 7.07
CA PHE A 130 -6.33 7.66 6.49
C PHE A 130 -5.45 6.92 7.51
N THR A 131 -4.79 7.64 8.42
CA THR A 131 -3.99 7.03 9.50
C THR A 131 -4.88 6.28 10.50
N LYS A 132 -6.02 6.85 10.91
CA LYS A 132 -6.98 6.17 11.80
C LYS A 132 -7.59 4.91 11.16
N LYS A 133 -7.81 4.92 9.84
CA LYS A 133 -8.27 3.74 9.09
C LYS A 133 -7.26 2.58 9.14
N ASN A 134 -5.96 2.88 9.26
CA ASN A 134 -4.90 1.88 9.39
C ASN A 134 -4.75 1.29 10.81
N ILE A 135 -5.17 2.01 11.86
CA ILE A 135 -4.99 1.59 13.26
C ILE A 135 -6.17 0.73 13.76
N ARG A 136 -7.37 0.91 13.19
CA ARG A 136 -8.52 0.07 13.57
C ARG A 136 -8.35 -1.31 12.93
N PRO A 137 -8.33 -2.41 13.71
CA PRO A 137 -8.45 -3.74 13.12
C PRO A 137 -9.78 -3.77 12.37
N LYS A 138 -9.72 -3.83 11.04
CA LYS A 138 -10.94 -3.94 10.22
C LYS A 138 -11.56 -5.29 10.58
N ARG A 139 -12.79 -5.25 11.13
CA ARG A 139 -13.59 -6.44 11.45
C ARG A 139 -13.48 -7.43 10.29
N LYS A 140 -13.11 -8.67 10.61
CA LYS A 140 -13.16 -9.78 9.68
C LYS A 140 -14.53 -9.73 9.00
N ARG A 141 -14.57 -9.69 7.67
CA ARG A 141 -15.83 -9.93 6.94
C ARG A 141 -16.31 -11.29 7.39
N ASP A 142 -17.51 -11.33 7.97
CA ASP A 142 -18.15 -12.57 8.36
C ASP A 142 -18.22 -13.44 7.11
N ILE A 143 -17.53 -14.59 7.15
CA ILE A 143 -17.62 -15.58 6.09
C ILE A 143 -18.98 -16.23 6.31
N GLU A 144 -19.99 -15.75 5.59
CA GLU A 144 -21.26 -16.46 5.47
C GLU A 144 -20.99 -17.76 4.72
N PHE A 145 -20.92 -18.86 5.48
CA PHE A 145 -21.10 -20.19 4.92
C PHE A 145 -22.60 -20.35 4.67
N SER A 146 -23.01 -20.21 3.40
CA SER A 146 -24.27 -20.76 2.90
C SER A 146 -24.02 -22.14 2.30
#